data_AF-A0A424Y2U1-F1
#
_entry.id   AF-A0A424Y2U1-F1
#
_cell.length_a   1.000
_cell.length_b   1.000
_cell.length_c   1.000
_cell.angle_alpha   90.00
_cell.angle_beta   90.00
_cell.angle_gamma   90.00
#
_symmetry.space_group_name_H-M   'P 1'
#
loop_
_entity.id
_entity.type
_entity.pdbx_description
1 polymer ?
#
loop_
_entity_poly.entity_id
_entity_poly.type
_entity_poly.pdbx_seq_one_letter_code
_entity_poly.pdbx_strand_id
1 'polypeptide(L)'
;EGGAEVVATGRSDFPNQVNNVLAFPGVLRGAMEVRASDINDDMKVGAAKAIADLIGEEELSPEFIIPQVFDPRIAPAVAASVAEAALRTGVALKEVDPENVYKKTQKMVQEIKR
;
A
#
# COMPACT_ATOMS: atom_id res chain seq x y z
N GLU A 1 25.75 -20.44 9.90
CA GLU A 1 24.92 -19.24 9.64
C GLU A 1 24.70 -19.10 8.14
N GLY A 2 23.58 -18.54 7.69
CA GLY A 2 23.18 -18.50 6.28
C GLY A 2 23.77 -17.35 5.45
N GLY A 3 24.44 -16.37 6.09
CA GLY A 3 25.15 -15.27 5.41
C GLY A 3 24.27 -14.23 4.70
N ALA A 4 22.94 -14.26 4.88
CA ALA A 4 22.04 -13.28 4.32
C ALA A 4 22.13 -11.95 5.08
N GLU A 5 22.32 -10.85 4.35
CA GLU A 5 22.35 -9.50 4.93
C GLU A 5 20.95 -9.01 5.31
N VAL A 6 19.94 -9.31 4.49
CA VAL A 6 18.53 -8.94 4.71
C VAL A 6 17.68 -10.20 4.77
N VAL A 7 16.81 -10.30 5.79
CA VAL A 7 15.87 -11.39 5.96
C VAL A 7 14.48 -10.83 6.23
N ALA A 8 13.47 -11.40 5.58
CA ALA A 8 12.06 -11.04 5.75
C ALA A 8 11.21 -12.30 5.91
N THR A 9 10.14 -12.22 6.70
CA THR A 9 9.23 -13.35 6.93
C THR A 9 7.78 -12.87 7.00
N GLY A 10 6.81 -13.78 6.97
CA GLY A 10 5.41 -13.43 7.23
C GLY A 10 5.05 -13.28 8.72
N ARG A 11 5.96 -13.63 9.62
CA ARG A 11 5.70 -13.68 11.07
C ARG A 11 5.97 -12.32 11.72
N SER A 12 5.17 -11.98 12.73
CA SER A 12 5.27 -10.70 13.45
C SER A 12 6.33 -10.66 14.54
N ASP A 13 6.96 -11.81 14.85
CA ASP A 13 8.01 -11.92 15.86
C ASP A 13 9.43 -11.72 15.29
N PHE A 14 9.54 -11.35 14.01
CA PHE A 14 10.80 -11.03 13.33
C PHE A 14 10.74 -9.66 12.66
N PRO A 15 11.89 -9.00 12.42
CA PRO A 15 11.97 -7.82 11.56
C PRO A 15 11.45 -8.12 10.15
N ASN A 16 11.15 -7.06 9.41
CA ASN A 16 10.73 -7.13 8.00
C ASN A 16 9.53 -8.06 7.77
N GLN A 17 8.42 -7.83 8.48
CA GLN A 17 7.21 -8.61 8.30
C GLN A 17 6.56 -8.31 6.95
N VAL A 18 6.65 -9.25 6.01
CA VAL A 18 5.99 -9.20 4.70
C VAL A 18 4.63 -9.87 4.81
N ASN A 19 3.58 -9.06 4.90
CA ASN A 19 2.22 -9.55 5.04
C ASN A 19 1.22 -8.73 4.21
N ASN A 20 0.23 -9.44 3.68
CA ASN A 20 -0.83 -8.95 2.80
C ASN A 20 -1.68 -7.85 3.46
N VAL A 21 -1.70 -7.79 4.79
CA VAL A 21 -2.35 -6.73 5.57
C VAL A 21 -1.87 -5.32 5.18
N LEU A 22 -0.63 -5.19 4.70
CA LEU A 22 -0.08 -3.94 4.16
C LEU A 22 -0.76 -3.53 2.85
N ALA A 23 -1.22 -4.49 2.04
CA ALA A 23 -1.73 -4.23 0.70
C ALA A 23 -3.27 -4.24 0.64
N PHE A 24 -3.91 -5.28 1.17
CA PHE A 24 -5.32 -5.59 0.91
C PHE A 24 -6.29 -4.44 1.23
N PRO A 25 -6.21 -3.75 2.40
CA PRO A 25 -7.12 -2.65 2.70
C PRO A 25 -7.00 -1.51 1.68
N GLY A 26 -5.78 -1.11 1.33
CA GLY A 26 -5.53 -0.04 0.36
C GLY A 26 -5.92 -0.44 -1.06
N VAL A 27 -5.55 -1.65 -1.51
CA VAL A 27 -5.87 -2.16 -2.85
C VAL A 27 -7.38 -2.18 -3.07
N LEU A 28 -8.14 -2.75 -2.13
CA LEU A 28 -9.59 -2.76 -2.24
C LEU A 28 -10.19 -1.36 -2.18
N ARG A 29 -9.70 -0.51 -1.25
CA ARG A 29 -10.19 0.87 -1.11
C ARG A 29 -10.02 1.66 -2.40
N GLY A 30 -8.86 1.57 -3.03
CA GLY A 30 -8.55 2.24 -4.30
C GLY A 30 -9.44 1.74 -5.44
N ALA A 31 -9.47 0.42 -5.64
CA ALA A 31 -10.29 -0.21 -6.67
C ALA A 31 -11.79 0.13 -6.53
N MET A 32 -12.31 0.16 -5.30
CA MET A 32 -13.72 0.48 -5.03
C MET A 32 -14.05 1.96 -5.28
N GLU A 33 -13.13 2.91 -5.00
CA GLU A 33 -13.39 4.34 -5.24
C GLU A 33 -13.62 4.66 -6.73
N VAL A 34 -12.83 4.03 -7.60
CA VAL A 34 -12.92 4.18 -9.06
C VAL A 34 -13.82 3.15 -9.74
N ARG A 35 -14.46 2.27 -8.94
CA ARG A 35 -15.29 1.15 -9.43
C ARG A 35 -14.55 0.32 -10.49
N ALA A 36 -13.31 -0.06 -10.20
CA ALA A 36 -12.51 -0.84 -11.13
C ALA A 36 -13.23 -2.15 -11.51
N SER A 37 -13.20 -2.50 -12.80
CA SER A 37 -13.75 -3.75 -13.32
C SER A 37 -12.86 -4.97 -13.05
N ASP A 38 -11.58 -4.75 -12.73
CA ASP A 38 -10.58 -5.78 -12.46
C ASP A 38 -9.47 -5.25 -11.53
N ILE A 39 -8.67 -6.15 -10.94
CA ILE A 39 -7.42 -5.87 -10.24
C ILE A 39 -6.25 -6.39 -11.08
N ASN A 40 -5.74 -5.55 -11.98
CA ASN A 40 -4.66 -5.92 -12.89
C ASN A 40 -3.26 -5.81 -12.25
N ASP A 41 -2.23 -6.25 -12.99
CA ASP A 41 -0.86 -6.28 -12.48
C ASP A 41 -0.28 -4.87 -12.26
N ASP A 42 -0.69 -3.89 -13.06
CA ASP A 42 -0.31 -2.49 -12.87
C ASP A 42 -0.79 -1.94 -11.52
N MET A 43 -1.99 -2.33 -11.08
CA MET A 43 -2.51 -1.98 -9.75
C MET A 43 -1.71 -2.66 -8.63
N LYS A 44 -1.29 -3.92 -8.82
CA LYS A 44 -0.45 -4.63 -7.83
C LYS A 44 0.95 -4.01 -7.72
N VAL A 45 1.56 -3.66 -8.86
CA VAL A 45 2.86 -2.97 -8.89
C VAL A 45 2.74 -1.58 -8.28
N GLY A 46 1.66 -0.85 -8.57
CA GLY A 46 1.37 0.44 -7.93
C GLY A 46 1.28 0.31 -6.42
N ALA A 47 0.53 -0.66 -5.91
CA ALA A 47 0.45 -0.94 -4.47
C ALA A 47 1.82 -1.26 -3.85
N ALA A 48 2.63 -2.10 -4.51
CA ALA A 48 3.96 -2.46 -4.01
C ALA A 48 4.90 -1.24 -3.94
N LYS A 49 4.89 -0.39 -4.97
CA LYS A 49 5.65 0.86 -5.00
C LYS A 49 5.19 1.82 -3.91
N ALA A 50 3.88 2.01 -3.77
CA ALA A 50 3.32 2.87 -2.73
C ALA A 50 3.67 2.41 -1.31
N ILE A 51 3.87 1.12 -1.05
CA ILE A 51 4.35 0.61 0.23
C ILE A 51 5.84 0.90 0.41
N ALA A 52 6.65 0.66 -0.64
CA ALA A 52 8.09 0.87 -0.61
C ALA A 52 8.45 2.35 -0.42
N ASP A 53 7.75 3.25 -1.11
CA ASP A 53 7.97 4.70 -1.10
C ASP A 53 7.63 5.37 0.25
N LEU A 54 7.08 4.63 1.22
CA LEU A 54 6.81 5.12 2.57
C LEU A 54 8.04 5.11 3.50
N ILE A 55 9.12 4.44 3.08
CA ILE A 55 10.39 4.41 3.80
C ILE A 55 11.36 5.36 3.10
N GLY A 56 11.88 6.34 3.84
CA GLY A 56 12.96 7.20 3.33
C GLY A 56 14.26 6.44 3.15
N GLU A 57 15.12 6.88 2.23
CA GLU A 57 16.44 6.24 2.01
C GLU A 57 17.30 6.22 3.29
N GLU A 58 17.14 7.23 4.13
CA GLU A 58 17.83 7.38 5.42
C GLU A 58 17.32 6.43 6.51
N GLU A 59 16.11 5.89 6.35
CA GLU A 59 15.50 4.94 7.29
C GLU A 59 15.83 3.49 6.94
N LEU A 60 16.26 3.23 5.70
CA LEU A 60 16.56 1.89 5.22
C LEU A 60 17.72 1.26 6.01
N SER A 61 17.46 0.06 6.51
CA SER A 61 18.48 -0.79 7.13
C SER A 61 18.15 -2.25 6.86
N PRO A 62 19.10 -3.18 7.08
CA PRO A 62 18.83 -4.61 6.90
C PRO A 62 17.67 -5.15 7.74
N GLU A 63 17.32 -4.48 8.84
CA GLU A 63 16.20 -4.83 9.72
C GLU A 63 14.94 -3.98 9.47
N PHE A 64 14.98 -3.02 8.54
CA PHE A 64 13.86 -2.14 8.22
C PHE A 64 13.78 -1.85 6.71
N ILE A 65 13.18 -2.79 5.97
CA ILE A 65 12.94 -2.68 4.52
C ILE A 65 11.46 -2.58 4.14
N ILE A 66 10.56 -2.69 5.13
CA ILE A 66 9.10 -2.65 4.91
C ILE A 66 8.42 -1.96 6.09
N PRO A 67 7.41 -1.09 5.86
CA PRO A 67 6.74 -0.39 6.95
C PRO A 67 6.06 -1.34 7.91
N GLN A 68 5.82 -0.87 9.14
CA GLN A 68 5.05 -1.65 10.11
C GLN A 68 3.60 -1.84 9.66
N VAL A 69 3.04 -3.01 9.96
CA VAL A 69 1.69 -3.46 9.57
C VAL A 69 0.58 -2.43 9.84
N PHE A 70 0.70 -1.63 10.90
CA PHE A 70 -0.32 -0.66 11.32
C PHE A 70 0.07 0.80 11.06
N ASP A 71 1.06 1.05 10.20
CA ASP A 71 1.42 2.40 9.78
C ASP A 71 0.19 3.05 9.07
N PRO A 72 -0.36 4.14 9.63
CA PRO A 72 -1.57 4.78 9.09
C PRO A 72 -1.39 5.37 7.69
N ARG A 73 -0.15 5.51 7.21
CA ARG A 73 0.17 6.05 5.89
C ARG A 73 -0.05 5.04 4.77
N ILE A 74 -0.03 3.74 5.09
CA ILE A 74 -0.08 2.67 4.08
C ILE A 74 -1.40 2.68 3.31
N ALA A 75 -2.53 2.53 4.00
CA ALA A 75 -3.82 2.37 3.33
C ALA A 75 -4.17 3.57 2.41
N PRO A 76 -3.97 4.84 2.81
CA PRO A 76 -4.16 5.99 1.92
C PRO A 76 -3.23 5.99 0.69
N ALA A 77 -1.93 5.73 0.88
CA ALA A 77 -0.96 5.73 -0.20
C ALA A 77 -1.26 4.63 -1.24
N VAL A 78 -1.51 3.40 -0.77
CA VAL A 78 -1.86 2.28 -1.62
C VAL A 78 -3.18 2.52 -2.35
N ALA A 79 -4.20 3.04 -1.67
CA ALA A 79 -5.50 3.31 -2.30
C ALA A 79 -5.40 4.33 -3.44
N ALA A 80 -4.63 5.40 -3.25
CA ALA A 80 -4.43 6.41 -4.28
C ALA A 80 -3.66 5.85 -5.48
N SER A 81 -2.55 5.15 -5.24
CA SER A 81 -1.75 4.53 -6.32
C SER A 81 -2.55 3.49 -7.12
N VAL A 82 -3.36 2.69 -6.44
CA VAL A 82 -4.23 1.70 -7.09
C VAL A 82 -5.33 2.36 -7.92
N ALA A 83 -5.93 3.44 -7.43
CA ALA A 83 -6.90 4.22 -8.18
C ALA A 83 -6.26 4.84 -9.44
N GLU A 84 -5.07 5.42 -9.31
CA GLU A 84 -4.30 5.97 -10.44
C GLU A 84 -3.97 4.89 -11.49
N ALA A 85 -3.49 3.73 -11.07
CA ALA A 85 -3.19 2.62 -11.96
C ALA A 85 -4.45 2.11 -12.68
N ALA A 86 -5.59 2.01 -11.99
CA ALA A 86 -6.86 1.62 -12.58
C ALA A 86 -7.37 2.62 -13.64
N LEU A 87 -7.20 3.93 -13.39
CA LEU A 87 -7.51 4.98 -14.36
C LEU A 87 -6.60 4.90 -15.59
N ARG A 88 -5.29 4.80 -15.36
CA ARG A 88 -4.27 4.72 -16.42
C ARG A 88 -4.46 3.53 -17.35
N THR A 89 -4.88 2.39 -16.80
CA THR A 89 -5.06 1.14 -17.56
C THR A 89 -6.46 0.96 -18.14
N GLY A 90 -7.37 1.89 -17.87
CA GLY A 90 -8.73 1.87 -18.44
C GLY A 90 -9.68 0.86 -17.79
N VAL A 91 -9.33 0.28 -16.63
CA VAL A 91 -10.24 -0.61 -15.88
C VAL A 91 -11.14 0.14 -14.90
N ALA A 92 -10.87 1.43 -14.63
CA ALA A 92 -11.72 2.29 -13.83
C ALA A 92 -13.05 2.61 -14.55
N LEU A 93 -14.19 2.37 -13.88
CA LEU A 93 -15.52 2.72 -14.39
C LEU A 93 -16.03 4.09 -13.89
N LYS A 94 -15.26 4.74 -13.02
CA LYS A 94 -15.54 6.07 -12.50
C LYS A 94 -14.24 6.87 -12.42
N GLU A 95 -14.26 8.04 -13.04
CA GLU A 95 -13.16 8.99 -12.94
C GLU A 95 -13.17 9.67 -11.56
N VAL A 96 -12.03 9.62 -10.87
CA VAL A 96 -11.83 10.20 -9.54
C VAL A 96 -10.39 10.68 -9.47
N ASP A 97 -10.17 11.84 -8.86
CA ASP A 97 -8.81 12.30 -8.56
C ASP A 97 -8.16 11.40 -7.48
N PRO A 98 -7.02 10.74 -7.75
CA PRO A 98 -6.30 9.91 -6.78
C PRO A 98 -5.97 10.64 -5.47
N GLU A 99 -5.74 11.95 -5.51
CA GLU A 99 -5.47 12.76 -4.32
C GLU A 99 -6.70 12.83 -3.39
N ASN A 100 -7.91 12.83 -3.96
CA ASN A 100 -9.14 12.75 -3.18
C ASN A 100 -9.31 11.35 -2.57
N VAL A 101 -8.90 10.29 -3.26
CA VAL A 101 -8.87 8.91 -2.72
C VAL A 101 -7.93 8.83 -1.52
N TYR A 102 -6.74 9.43 -1.62
CA TYR A 102 -5.79 9.53 -0.51
C TYR A 102 -6.42 10.22 0.71
N LYS A 103 -6.88 11.47 0.56
CA LYS A 103 -7.43 12.28 1.66
C LYS A 103 -8.62 11.61 2.34
N LYS A 104 -9.53 11.04 1.55
CA LYS A 104 -10.71 10.34 2.07
C LYS A 104 -10.33 9.11 2.88
N THR A 105 -9.38 8.32 2.39
CA THR A 105 -8.89 7.12 3.09
C THR A 105 -8.13 7.49 4.36
N GLN A 106 -7.30 8.54 4.30
CA GLN A 106 -6.58 9.05 5.46
C GLN A 106 -7.54 9.48 6.57
N LYS A 107 -8.61 10.21 6.22
CA LYS A 107 -9.65 10.60 7.17
C LYS A 107 -10.32 9.38 7.83
N MET A 108 -10.66 8.35 7.06
CA MET A 108 -11.25 7.10 7.59
C MET A 108 -10.32 6.41 8.59
N VAL A 109 -9.03 6.28 8.26
CA VAL A 109 -8.03 5.67 9.16
C VAL A 109 -7.89 6.47 10.46
N GLN A 110 -7.96 7.80 10.40
CA GLN A 110 -7.93 8.66 11.57
C GLN A 110 -9.18 8.53 12.45
N GLU A 111 -10.36 8.34 11.85
CA GLU A 111 -11.62 8.16 12.58
C GLU A 111 -11.69 6.83 13.33
N ILE A 112 -11.11 5.76 12.78
CA ILE A 112 -11.04 4.43 13.43
C ILE A 112 -10.12 4.45 14.67
N LYS A 113 -9.13 5.35 14.71
CA LYS A 113 -8.19 5.48 15.83
C LYS A 113 -8.73 6.31 17.00
N ARG A 114 -9.90 6.93 16.86
CA ARG A 114 -10.57 7.69 17.93
C ARG A 114 -11.49 6.79 18.74
#